data_AF-A0A2E1H4F4-F1
#
_entry.id   AF-A0A2E1H4F4-F1
#
_cell.length_a   1.000
_cell.length_b   1.000
_cell.length_c   1.000
_cell.angle_alpha   90.00
_cell.angle_beta   90.00
_cell.angle_gamma   90.00
#
_symmetry.space_group_name_H-M   'P 1'
#
loop_
_entity.id
_entity.type
_entity.pdbx_description
1 polymer ?
#
loop_
_entity_poly.entity_id
_entity_poly.type
_entity_poly.pdbx_seq_one_letter_code
_entity_poly.pdbx_strand_id
1 'polypeptide(L)'
;MLYSYKPDEGRNARQTAFWLSVGMLFFGCYSLSGTLAGVESLRGPIINGFEAVPLLGIRLSGAFAVATGVFLVAAFLLMKYLGRESTAEHLIEVEQEMNKVTWPTFEDATNSSIVVVFTVAVLMGFLAFSDFALGRIFDMVLWGDLRG
;
A
#
# COMPACT_ATOMS: atom_id res chain seq x y z
N MET A 1 22.04 -3.85 -16.85
CA MET A 1 22.54 -2.61 -16.19
C MET A 1 22.20 -2.51 -14.70
N LEU A 2 21.08 -3.07 -14.20
CA LEU A 2 20.74 -3.10 -12.76
C LEU A 2 21.65 -4.01 -11.89
N TYR A 3 22.28 -5.03 -12.48
CA TYR A 3 23.13 -6.00 -11.79
C TYR A 3 24.64 -5.80 -12.05
N SER A 4 25.06 -4.59 -12.42
CA SER A 4 26.48 -4.35 -12.73
C SER A 4 27.36 -4.30 -11.46
N TYR A 5 26.77 -3.96 -10.31
CA TYR A 5 27.46 -3.83 -9.03
C TYR A 5 26.93 -4.88 -8.05
N LYS A 6 27.82 -5.76 -7.57
CA LYS A 6 27.54 -6.89 -6.64
C LYS A 6 26.23 -7.62 -6.98
N PRO A 7 26.20 -8.46 -8.02
CA PRO A 7 24.97 -9.05 -8.56
C PRO A 7 24.27 -10.03 -7.61
N ASP A 8 25.02 -10.70 -6.73
CA ASP A 8 24.47 -11.73 -5.82
C ASP A 8 23.94 -11.15 -4.49
N GLU A 9 24.29 -9.92 -4.14
CA GLU A 9 23.87 -9.27 -2.88
C GLU A 9 22.73 -8.26 -3.11
N GLY A 10 21.74 -8.24 -2.22
CA GLY A 10 20.68 -7.22 -2.26
C GLY A 10 19.62 -7.47 -3.35
N ARG A 11 19.48 -8.70 -3.86
CA ARG A 11 18.62 -9.01 -5.00
C ARG A 11 17.16 -8.71 -4.69
N ASN A 12 16.68 -9.11 -3.52
CA ASN A 12 15.27 -9.01 -3.15
C ASN A 12 14.89 -7.54 -2.86
N ALA A 13 15.76 -6.80 -2.18
CA ALA A 13 15.54 -5.38 -1.91
C ALA A 13 15.53 -4.54 -3.21
N ARG A 14 16.45 -4.80 -4.14
CA ARG A 14 16.50 -4.09 -5.43
C ARG A 14 15.29 -4.39 -6.31
N GLN A 15 14.88 -5.65 -6.40
CA GLN A 15 13.69 -6.03 -7.17
C GLN A 15 12.42 -5.41 -6.58
N THR A 16 12.27 -5.43 -5.25
CA THR A 16 11.13 -4.82 -4.57
C THR A 16 11.09 -3.31 -4.78
N ALA A 17 12.22 -2.61 -4.61
CA ALA A 17 12.30 -1.17 -4.86
C ALA A 17 11.99 -0.81 -6.31
N PHE A 18 12.46 -1.61 -7.27
CA PHE A 18 12.15 -1.43 -8.68
C PHE A 18 10.65 -1.58 -8.95
N TRP A 19 10.04 -2.70 -8.53
CA TRP A 19 8.63 -2.96 -8.80
C TRP A 19 7.68 -1.97 -8.12
N LEU A 20 7.96 -1.59 -6.87
CA LEU A 20 7.17 -0.57 -6.16
C LEU A 20 7.27 0.79 -6.84
N SER A 21 8.47 1.20 -7.23
CA SER A 21 8.66 2.50 -7.87
C SER A 21 8.06 2.53 -9.29
N VAL A 22 8.17 1.43 -10.04
CA VAL A 22 7.50 1.29 -11.35
C VAL A 22 5.98 1.30 -11.19
N GLY A 23 5.43 0.63 -10.17
CA GLY A 23 4.00 0.67 -9.85
C GLY A 23 3.53 2.09 -9.52
N MET A 24 4.30 2.83 -8.72
CA MET A 24 4.01 4.24 -8.40
C MET A 24 4.09 5.14 -9.64
N LEU A 25 5.09 4.94 -10.50
CA LEU A 25 5.20 5.65 -11.78
C LEU A 25 4.03 5.34 -12.71
N PHE A 26 3.59 4.09 -12.78
CA PHE A 26 2.43 3.69 -13.59
C PHE A 26 1.16 4.37 -13.09
N PHE A 27 0.92 4.36 -11.78
CA PHE A 27 -0.21 5.08 -11.18
C PHE A 27 -0.15 6.59 -11.45
N GLY A 28 1.04 7.19 -11.32
CA GLY A 28 1.26 8.61 -11.64
C GLY A 28 0.97 8.94 -13.10
N CYS A 29 1.42 8.09 -14.05
CA CYS A 29 1.16 8.27 -15.47
C CYS A 29 -0.30 8.02 -15.84
N TYR A 30 -0.98 7.11 -15.15
CA TYR A 30 -2.42 6.88 -15.30
C TYR A 30 -3.22 8.11 -14.84
N SER A 31 -2.90 8.64 -13.66
CA SER A 31 -3.49 9.89 -13.15
C SER A 31 -3.21 11.07 -14.10
N LEU A 32 -1.97 11.20 -14.56
CA LEU A 32 -1.56 12.23 -15.53
C LEU A 32 -2.35 12.14 -16.83
N SER A 33 -2.49 10.94 -17.41
CA SER A 33 -3.32 10.72 -18.60
C SER A 33 -4.78 11.15 -18.38
N GLY A 34 -5.32 10.92 -17.18
CA GLY A 34 -6.66 11.37 -16.79
C GLY A 34 -6.77 12.90 -16.73
N THR A 35 -5.79 13.58 -16.13
CA THR A 35 -5.76 15.06 -16.09
C THR A 35 -5.58 15.68 -17.47
N LEU A 36 -4.72 15.08 -18.30
CA LEU A 36 -4.36 15.60 -19.62
C LEU A 36 -5.47 15.35 -20.67
N ALA A 37 -6.33 14.35 -20.44
CA ALA A 37 -7.57 14.16 -21.18
C ALA A 37 -8.61 15.28 -20.97
N GLY A 38 -8.45 16.10 -19.92
CA GLY A 38 -9.26 17.30 -19.68
C GLY A 38 -8.90 18.48 -20.60
N VAL A 39 -7.74 18.44 -21.27
CA VAL A 39 -7.28 19.49 -22.19
C VAL A 39 -7.81 19.22 -23.60
N GLU A 40 -8.58 20.17 -24.15
CA GLU A 40 -9.26 20.05 -25.45
C GLU A 40 -8.29 19.73 -26.60
N SER A 41 -7.06 20.27 -26.56
CA SER A 41 -6.01 20.05 -27.55
C SER A 41 -5.39 18.64 -27.56
N LEU A 42 -5.50 17.88 -26.47
CA LEU A 42 -4.93 16.51 -26.38
C LEU A 42 -6.02 15.42 -26.36
N ARG A 43 -7.29 15.81 -26.36
CA ARG A 43 -8.44 14.90 -26.38
C ARG A 43 -8.60 14.16 -27.71
N GLY A 44 -8.03 14.70 -28.80
CA GLY A 44 -8.13 14.12 -30.14
C GLY A 44 -7.46 12.74 -30.27
N PRO A 45 -8.05 11.81 -31.07
CA PRO A 45 -7.42 10.55 -31.42
C PRO A 45 -6.19 10.79 -32.29
N ILE A 46 -5.09 10.11 -31.98
CA ILE A 46 -3.81 10.27 -32.70
C ILE A 46 -3.89 9.63 -34.10
N ILE A 47 -4.73 8.62 -34.25
CA ILE A 47 -4.94 7.88 -35.50
C ILE A 47 -6.44 7.94 -35.82
N ASN A 48 -6.80 8.59 -36.91
CA ASN A 48 -8.17 8.60 -37.44
C ASN A 48 -8.58 7.16 -37.77
N GLY A 49 -9.37 6.53 -36.89
CA GLY A 49 -9.89 5.16 -37.07
C GLY A 49 -9.69 4.19 -35.90
N PHE A 50 -8.96 4.56 -34.85
CA PHE A 50 -8.78 3.72 -33.65
C PHE A 50 -9.26 4.45 -32.39
N GLU A 51 -10.58 4.58 -32.25
CA GLU A 51 -11.20 5.33 -31.14
C GLU A 51 -11.25 4.51 -29.82
N ALA A 52 -11.18 3.17 -29.90
CA ALA A 52 -11.14 2.29 -28.74
C ALA A 52 -10.32 1.02 -29.01
N VAL A 53 -9.48 0.60 -28.07
CA VAL A 53 -8.91 -0.75 -28.07
C VAL A 53 -10.01 -1.72 -27.64
N PRO A 54 -10.44 -2.67 -28.49
CA PRO A 54 -11.67 -3.46 -28.29
C PRO A 54 -11.65 -4.39 -27.07
N LEU A 55 -10.49 -4.62 -26.44
CA LEU A 55 -10.36 -5.45 -25.23
C LEU A 55 -10.36 -4.64 -23.90
N LEU A 56 -10.02 -3.34 -23.93
CA LEU A 56 -9.77 -2.55 -22.71
C LEU A 56 -10.58 -1.24 -22.63
N GLY A 57 -11.30 -0.84 -23.68
CA GLY A 57 -12.17 0.35 -23.66
C GLY A 57 -11.44 1.69 -23.48
N ILE A 58 -10.11 1.69 -23.55
CA ILE A 58 -9.27 2.89 -23.40
C ILE A 58 -9.22 3.61 -24.75
N ARG A 59 -9.53 4.91 -24.74
CA ARG A 59 -9.41 5.78 -25.92
C ARG A 59 -7.94 6.09 -26.16
N LEU A 60 -7.44 5.79 -27.36
CA LEU A 60 -6.08 6.16 -27.82
C LEU A 60 -6.03 7.66 -28.14
N SER A 61 -6.08 8.48 -27.09
CA SER A 61 -5.96 9.94 -27.16
C SER A 61 -4.49 10.38 -27.15
N GLY A 62 -4.20 11.57 -27.70
CA GLY A 62 -2.89 12.24 -27.57
C GLY A 62 -2.33 12.24 -26.15
N ALA A 63 -3.21 12.38 -25.15
CA ALA A 63 -2.86 12.30 -23.74
C ALA A 63 -2.27 10.94 -23.33
N PHE A 64 -2.78 9.83 -23.87
CA PHE A 64 -2.31 8.48 -23.55
C PHE A 64 -0.92 8.20 -24.14
N ALA A 65 -0.64 8.68 -25.36
CA ALA A 65 0.69 8.52 -25.95
C ALA A 65 1.75 9.35 -25.24
N VAL A 66 1.41 10.58 -24.84
CA VAL A 66 2.30 11.43 -24.03
C VAL A 66 2.55 10.76 -22.67
N ALA A 67 1.51 10.29 -21.99
CA ALA A 67 1.66 9.59 -20.71
C ALA A 67 2.50 8.31 -20.84
N THR A 68 2.34 7.54 -21.93
CA THR A 68 3.14 6.35 -22.21
C THR A 68 4.61 6.71 -22.48
N GLY A 69 4.86 7.76 -23.25
CA GLY A 69 6.21 8.27 -23.51
C GLY A 69 6.90 8.72 -22.23
N VAL A 70 6.20 9.49 -21.39
CA VAL A 70 6.69 9.92 -20.06
C VAL A 70 6.96 8.72 -19.17
N PHE A 71 6.08 7.70 -19.16
CA PHE A 71 6.28 6.48 -18.39
C PHE A 71 7.57 5.75 -18.81
N LEU A 72 7.80 5.55 -20.12
CA LEU A 72 8.98 4.85 -20.61
C LEU A 72 10.28 5.60 -20.27
N VAL A 73 10.29 6.92 -20.45
CA VAL A 73 11.44 7.76 -20.10
C VAL A 73 11.70 7.74 -18.60
N ALA A 74 10.66 7.91 -17.77
CA ALA A 74 10.77 7.87 -16.33
C ALA A 74 11.24 6.49 -15.82
N ALA A 75 10.71 5.40 -16.38
CA ALA A 75 11.13 4.04 -16.05
C ALA A 75 12.61 3.79 -16.42
N PHE A 76 13.07 4.31 -17.56
CA PHE A 76 14.48 4.21 -17.95
C PHE A 76 15.40 5.00 -17.00
N LEU A 77 15.01 6.24 -16.66
CA LEU A 77 15.76 7.06 -15.69
C LEU A 77 15.78 6.39 -14.30
N LEU A 78 14.67 5.78 -13.89
CA LEU A 78 14.59 5.04 -12.64
C LEU A 78 15.52 3.84 -12.63
N MET A 79 15.57 3.07 -13.72
CA MET A 79 16.50 1.95 -13.85
C MET A 79 17.96 2.41 -13.73
N LYS A 80 18.31 3.55 -14.33
CA LYS A 80 19.65 4.14 -14.21
C LYS A 80 19.93 4.64 -12.80
N TYR A 81 18.95 5.24 -12.12
CA TYR A 81 19.07 5.74 -10.76
C TYR A 81 19.26 4.60 -9.73
N LEU A 82 18.45 3.55 -9.85
CA LEU A 82 18.49 2.39 -8.95
C LEU A 82 19.73 1.53 -9.18
N GLY A 83 20.28 1.53 -10.41
CA GLY A 83 21.56 0.90 -10.73
C GLY A 83 22.80 1.69 -10.33
N ARG A 84 22.66 2.88 -9.72
CA ARG A 84 23.79 3.67 -9.23
C ARG A 84 24.38 3.02 -7.98
N GLU A 85 25.71 3.00 -7.89
CA GLU A 85 26.45 2.26 -6.83
C GLU A 85 25.99 2.63 -5.41
N SER A 86 25.88 3.91 -5.09
CA SER A 86 25.39 4.38 -3.77
C SER A 86 23.97 3.90 -3.45
N THR A 87 23.04 3.94 -4.42
CA THR A 87 21.67 3.47 -4.19
C THR A 87 21.63 1.96 -4.00
N ALA A 88 22.43 1.22 -4.78
CA ALA A 88 22.53 -0.23 -4.70
C ALA A 88 23.15 -0.69 -3.37
N GLU A 89 24.11 0.06 -2.83
CA GLU A 89 24.77 -0.21 -1.54
C GLU A 89 23.81 -0.03 -0.36
N HIS A 90 23.05 1.07 -0.31
CA HIS A 90 21.96 1.23 0.67
C HIS A 90 20.91 0.11 0.54
N LEU A 91 20.61 -0.28 -0.70
CA LEU A 91 19.90 -1.50 -1.11
C LEU A 91 20.28 -2.73 -0.29
N ILE A 92 21.57 -3.05 -0.40
CA ILE A 92 22.17 -4.23 0.20
C ILE A 92 22.20 -4.12 1.71
N GLU A 93 22.57 -2.95 2.25
CA GLU A 93 22.64 -2.71 3.69
C GLU A 93 21.29 -2.93 4.37
N VAL A 94 20.21 -2.40 3.79
CA VAL A 94 18.84 -2.62 4.30
C VAL A 94 18.47 -4.10 4.26
N GLU A 95 18.82 -4.83 3.18
CA GLU A 95 18.55 -6.27 3.12
C GLU A 95 19.32 -7.04 4.19
N GLN A 96 20.59 -6.69 4.41
CA GLN A 96 21.41 -7.28 5.47
C GLN A 96 20.86 -6.97 6.86
N GLU A 97 20.37 -5.75 7.10
CA GLU A 97 19.75 -5.38 8.38
C GLU A 97 18.42 -6.10 8.59
N MET A 98 17.62 -6.22 7.54
CA MET A 98 16.34 -6.94 7.59
C MET A 98 16.52 -8.44 7.85
N ASN A 99 17.63 -9.04 7.39
CA ASN A 99 17.99 -10.43 7.70
C ASN A 99 18.40 -10.65 9.16
N LYS A 100 18.75 -9.59 9.90
CA LYS A 100 19.01 -9.67 11.35
C LYS A 100 17.71 -9.67 12.15
N VAL A 101 16.60 -9.21 11.56
CA VAL A 101 15.30 -9.18 12.22
C VAL A 101 14.71 -10.59 12.23
N THR A 102 14.53 -11.15 13.43
CA THR A 102 13.82 -12.40 13.62
C THR A 102 12.31 -12.15 13.50
N TRP A 103 11.76 -12.38 12.31
CA TRP A 103 10.31 -12.28 12.09
C TRP A 103 9.59 -13.42 12.83
N PRO A 104 8.53 -13.12 13.59
CA PRO A 104 7.77 -14.13 14.31
C PRO A 104 7.11 -15.10 13.32
N THR A 105 7.02 -16.37 13.71
CA THR A 105 6.26 -17.35 12.93
C THR A 105 4.77 -17.01 13.02
N PHE A 106 3.95 -17.46 12.06
CA PHE A 106 2.49 -17.32 12.14
C PHE A 106 1.90 -17.84 13.46
N GLU A 107 2.51 -18.89 14.02
CA GLU A 107 2.15 -19.43 15.33
C GLU A 107 2.46 -18.45 16.47
N ASP A 108 3.66 -17.85 16.50
CA ASP A 108 4.05 -16.84 17.49
C ASP A 108 3.15 -15.60 17.44
N ALA A 109 2.80 -15.16 16.22
CA ALA A 109 1.90 -14.03 16.00
C ALA A 109 0.49 -14.33 16.50
N THR A 110 -0.01 -15.55 16.28
CA THR A 110 -1.35 -15.97 16.73
C THR A 110 -1.39 -16.15 18.25
N ASN A 111 -0.36 -16.78 18.83
CA ASN A 111 -0.22 -16.95 20.27
C ASN A 111 -0.09 -15.61 21.00
N SER A 112 0.61 -14.63 20.43
CA SER A 112 0.68 -13.28 21.00
C SER A 112 -0.67 -12.55 20.89
N SER A 113 -1.38 -12.71 19.78
CA SER A 113 -2.67 -12.06 19.54
C SER A 113 -3.80 -12.63 20.41
N ILE A 114 -3.84 -13.96 20.64
CA ILE A 114 -4.89 -14.59 21.45
C ILE A 114 -4.82 -14.15 22.91
N VAL A 115 -3.62 -13.92 23.45
CA VAL A 115 -3.45 -13.38 24.81
C VAL A 115 -4.08 -12.00 24.90
N VAL A 116 -3.83 -11.12 23.93
CA VAL A 116 -4.44 -9.78 23.90
C VAL A 116 -5.97 -9.89 23.81
N VAL A 117 -6.51 -10.69 22.90
CA VAL A 117 -7.95 -10.91 22.76
C VAL A 117 -8.56 -11.41 24.08
N PHE A 118 -7.91 -12.36 24.74
CA PHE A 118 -8.36 -12.88 26.02
C PHE A 118 -8.37 -11.81 27.12
N THR A 119 -7.30 -11.02 27.25
CA THR A 119 -7.23 -9.94 28.25
C THR A 119 -8.30 -8.88 28.02
N VAL A 120 -8.56 -8.50 26.76
CA VAL A 120 -9.62 -7.54 26.41
C VAL A 120 -11.00 -8.14 26.68
N ALA A 121 -11.22 -9.43 26.41
CA ALA A 121 -12.48 -10.11 26.71
C ALA A 121 -12.78 -10.17 28.21
N VAL A 122 -11.78 -10.45 29.05
CA VAL A 122 -11.92 -10.43 30.52
C VAL A 122 -12.27 -9.03 31.02
N LEU A 123 -11.59 -8.00 30.51
CA LEU A 123 -11.91 -6.61 30.86
C LEU A 123 -13.34 -6.22 30.43
N MET A 124 -13.75 -6.58 29.21
CA MET A 124 -15.12 -6.35 28.73
C MET A 124 -16.15 -7.05 29.61
N GLY A 125 -15.90 -8.30 30.00
CA GLY A 125 -16.77 -9.05 30.91
C GLY A 125 -16.89 -8.39 32.29
N PHE A 126 -15.77 -7.93 32.85
CA PHE A 126 -15.75 -7.21 34.12
C PHE A 126 -16.53 -5.89 34.06
N LEU A 127 -16.31 -5.08 33.02
CA LEU A 127 -17.02 -3.82 32.83
C LEU A 127 -18.52 -4.05 32.64
N ALA A 128 -18.91 -4.99 31.78
CA ALA A 128 -20.32 -5.33 31.57
C ALA A 128 -21.00 -5.82 32.86
N PHE A 129 -20.28 -6.61 33.67
CA PHE A 129 -20.77 -7.05 34.97
C PHE A 129 -20.93 -5.87 35.95
N SER A 130 -19.95 -4.98 36.01
CA SER A 130 -19.99 -3.78 36.86
C SER A 130 -21.17 -2.89 36.47
N ASP A 131 -21.36 -2.62 35.18
CA ASP A 131 -22.46 -1.81 34.66
C ASP A 131 -23.82 -2.43 34.98
N PHE A 132 -23.94 -3.75 34.83
CA PHE A 132 -25.17 -4.47 35.17
C PHE A 132 -25.47 -4.42 36.67
N ALA A 133 -24.47 -4.69 37.51
CA ALA A 133 -24.64 -4.70 38.96
C ALA A 133 -24.98 -3.30 39.50
N LEU A 134 -24.22 -2.28 39.07
CA LEU A 134 -24.47 -0.89 39.44
C LEU A 134 -25.85 -0.43 38.93
N GLY A 135 -26.22 -0.76 37.69
CA GLY A 135 -27.54 -0.44 37.15
C GLY A 135 -28.68 -1.00 37.99
N ARG A 136 -28.60 -2.28 38.40
CA ARG A 136 -29.61 -2.89 39.29
C ARG A 136 -29.67 -2.23 40.66
N ILE A 137 -28.53 -1.85 41.23
CA ILE A 137 -28.47 -1.17 42.52
C ILE A 137 -29.06 0.24 42.41
N PHE A 138 -28.69 0.99 41.37
CA PHE A 138 -29.24 2.33 41.13
C PHE A 138 -30.73 2.29 40.88
N ASP A 139 -31.24 1.35 40.08
CA ASP A 139 -32.69 1.17 39.88
C ASP A 139 -33.41 0.88 41.20
N MET A 140 -32.85 0.01 42.05
CA MET A 140 -33.43 -0.30 43.36
C MET A 140 -33.43 0.91 44.30
N VAL A 141 -32.37 1.72 44.30
CA VAL A 141 -32.24 2.89 45.18
C VAL A 141 -33.07 4.08 44.70
N LEU A 142 -33.05 4.39 43.40
CA LEU A 142 -33.79 5.54 42.84
C LEU A 142 -35.28 5.26 42.65
N TRP A 143 -35.67 4.04 42.26
CA TRP A 143 -37.07 3.69 42.01
C TRP A 143 -37.71 2.91 43.17
N GLY A 144 -36.94 2.52 44.18
CA GLY A 144 -37.46 1.93 45.41
C GLY A 144 -38.35 2.87 46.23
N ASP A 145 -38.19 4.19 46.07
CA ASP A 145 -38.98 5.22 46.76
C ASP A 145 -40.28 5.60 46.01
N LEU A 146 -40.42 5.21 44.73
CA LEU A 146 -41.60 5.53 43.89
C LEU A 146 -42.64 4.39 43.83
N ARG A 147 -42.44 3.31 44.59
CA ARG A 147 -43.31 2.13 44.64
C ARG A 147 -43.87 1.80 46.04
N GLY A 148 -43.60 2.64 47.04
CA GLY A 148 -44.34 2.67 48.31
C GLY A 148 -45.45 3.71 48.27
#